data_AF-A0A1B6E5F2-F1
#
_entry.id   AF-A0A1B6E5F2-F1
#
_cell.length_a   1.000
_cell.length_b   1.000
_cell.length_c   1.000
_cell.angle_alpha   90.00
_cell.angle_beta   90.00
_cell.angle_gamma   90.00
#
_symmetry.space_group_name_H-M   'P 1'
#
loop_
_entity.id
_entity.type
_entity.pdbx_description
1 polymer ?
#
loop_
_entity_poly.entity_id
_entity_poly.type
_entity_poly.pdbx_seq_one_letter_code
_entity_poly.pdbx_strand_id
1 'polypeptide(L)'
;MASNIEIFCLIFMLLIPIFYETNNAFRYYFKFFLYYGIIMLTSIVVMPVMIWRPGNVENLIIASYLCRHISTLLGLHWELKGKEYLEKDQAYIIVANHQSSLDILGMFEIWPIMKKCTVVAKKELFYAWPFGLAAWLCGLIFIDRLNSDTARQAINNAVVQLKNDKVLL
;
A
#
# COMPACT_ATOMS: atom_id res chain seq x y z
N MET A 1 6.57 23.19 37.66
CA MET A 1 6.55 21.75 38.00
C MET A 1 6.06 21.03 36.76
N ALA A 2 6.85 20.11 36.21
CA ALA A 2 6.34 19.28 35.12
C ALA A 2 5.15 18.47 35.64
N SER A 3 4.07 18.39 34.88
CA SER A 3 2.92 17.58 35.29
C SER A 3 3.31 16.10 35.31
N ASN A 4 2.65 15.28 36.13
CA ASN A 4 2.92 13.83 36.18
C ASN A 4 2.81 13.17 34.79
N ILE A 5 2.00 13.75 33.89
CA ILE A 5 1.85 13.32 32.49
C ILE A 5 3.12 13.61 31.69
N GLU A 6 3.70 14.81 31.82
CA GLU A 6 4.94 15.18 31.12
C GLU A 6 6.10 14.27 31.51
N ILE A 7 6.23 13.97 32.80
CA ILE A 7 7.26 13.06 33.31
C ILE A 7 7.07 11.66 32.73
N PHE A 8 5.84 11.15 32.70
CA PHE A 8 5.52 9.85 32.10
C PHE A 8 5.86 9.81 30.60
N CYS A 9 5.49 10.86 29.85
CA CYS A 9 5.81 10.99 28.42
C CYS A 9 7.32 11.02 28.18
N LEU A 10 8.08 11.75 29.00
CA LEU A 10 9.54 11.81 28.90
C LEU A 10 10.18 10.44 29.16
N ILE A 11 9.75 9.74 30.20
CA ILE A 11 10.23 8.38 30.51
C ILE A 11 9.94 7.45 29.32
N PHE A 12 8.73 7.49 28.78
CA PHE A 12 8.35 6.65 27.64
C PHE A 12 9.19 6.96 26.39
N MET A 13 9.43 8.25 26.10
CA MET A 13 10.26 8.70 24.98
C MET A 13 11.70 8.21 25.11
N LEU A 14 12.24 8.14 26.33
CA LEU A 14 13.59 7.63 26.60
C LEU A 14 13.68 6.10 26.52
N LEU A 15 12.62 5.39 26.91
CA LEU A 15 12.59 3.92 26.88
C LEU A 15 12.49 3.34 25.46
N ILE A 16 11.80 4.02 24.54
CA ILE A 16 11.62 3.51 23.16
C ILE A 16 12.96 3.23 22.45
N PRO A 17 13.93 4.17 22.38
CA PRO A 17 15.22 3.91 21.75
C PRO A 17 15.99 2.76 22.43
N ILE A 18 15.91 2.66 23.76
CA ILE A 18 16.58 1.60 24.52
C ILE A 18 16.01 0.24 24.12
N PHE A 19 14.68 0.08 24.12
CA PHE A 19 14.05 -1.18 23.72
C PHE A 19 14.27 -1.49 22.23
N TYR A 20 14.27 -0.46 21.37
CA TYR A 20 14.56 -0.62 19.96
C TYR A 20 15.95 -1.20 19.74
N GLU A 21 16.97 -0.72 20.46
CA GLU A 21 18.33 -1.21 20.29
C GLU A 21 18.60 -2.55 20.99
N THR A 22 17.94 -2.82 22.11
CA THR A 22 18.24 -4.01 22.94
C THR A 22 17.40 -5.23 22.60
N ASN A 23 16.21 -5.08 22.03
CA ASN A 23 15.27 -6.18 21.81
C ASN A 23 14.81 -6.28 20.34
N ASN A 24 15.22 -7.37 19.68
CA ASN A 24 14.90 -7.62 18.27
C ASN A 24 13.39 -7.82 18.02
N ALA A 25 12.66 -8.47 18.93
CA ALA A 25 11.23 -8.66 18.79
C ALA A 25 10.50 -7.32 18.90
N PHE A 26 10.86 -6.50 19.90
CA PHE A 26 10.32 -5.15 20.02
C PHE A 26 10.59 -4.33 18.76
N ARG A 27 11.85 -4.32 18.27
CA ARG A 27 12.24 -3.63 17.03
C ARG A 27 11.39 -4.07 15.84
N TYR A 28 11.18 -5.37 15.68
CA TYR A 28 10.36 -5.94 14.61
C TYR A 28 8.91 -5.44 14.68
N TYR A 29 8.24 -5.62 15.82
CA TYR A 29 6.84 -5.20 15.97
C TYR A 29 6.68 -3.68 15.91
N PHE A 30 7.64 -2.93 16.44
CA PHE A 30 7.65 -1.47 16.35
C PHE A 30 7.76 -0.99 14.91
N LYS A 31 8.64 -1.60 14.10
CA LYS A 31 8.73 -1.32 12.66
C LYS A 31 7.41 -1.60 11.94
N PHE A 32 6.75 -2.72 12.22
CA PHE A 32 5.44 -3.03 11.63
C PHE A 32 4.34 -2.08 12.11
N PHE A 33 4.37 -1.68 13.39
CA PHE A 33 3.44 -0.69 13.93
C PHE A 33 3.57 0.64 13.21
N LEU A 34 4.80 1.14 13.04
CA LEU A 34 5.05 2.36 12.27
C LEU A 34 4.63 2.20 10.80
N TYR A 35 4.96 1.08 10.17
CA TYR A 35 4.55 0.78 8.80
C TYR A 35 3.02 0.90 8.62
N TYR A 36 2.24 0.15 9.39
CA TYR A 36 0.79 0.21 9.28
C TYR A 36 0.24 1.59 9.65
N GLY A 37 0.78 2.23 10.69
CA GLY A 37 0.40 3.58 11.10
C GLY A 37 0.59 4.62 9.99
N ILE A 38 1.74 4.59 9.31
CA ILE A 38 2.05 5.52 8.20
C ILE A 38 1.13 5.25 7.01
N ILE A 39 0.84 3.99 6.67
CA ILE A 39 -0.12 3.66 5.59
C ILE A 39 -1.51 4.21 5.92
N MET A 40 -1.99 4.02 7.14
CA MET A 40 -3.30 4.53 7.55
C MET A 40 -3.34 6.06 7.54
N LEU A 41 -2.31 6.72 8.06
CA LEU A 41 -2.20 8.18 8.05
C LEU A 41 -2.16 8.71 6.61
N THR A 42 -1.32 8.12 5.75
CA THR A 42 -1.21 8.51 4.34
C THR A 42 -2.54 8.35 3.65
N SER A 43 -3.29 7.27 3.93
CA SER A 43 -4.63 7.04 3.38
C SER A 43 -5.60 8.18 3.72
N ILE A 44 -5.54 8.73 4.94
CA ILE A 44 -6.35 9.91 5.33
C ILE A 44 -5.91 11.15 4.55
N VAL A 45 -4.60 11.38 4.45
CA VAL A 45 -4.02 12.57 3.80
C VAL A 45 -4.35 12.63 2.31
N VAL A 46 -4.27 11.49 1.60
CA VAL A 46 -4.50 11.45 0.16
C VAL A 46 -5.98 11.43 -0.23
N MET A 47 -6.85 10.95 0.66
CA MET A 47 -8.27 10.74 0.37
C MET A 47 -9.00 12.01 -0.11
N PRO A 48 -8.82 13.21 0.49
CA PRO A 48 -9.42 14.44 -0.04
C PRO A 48 -9.07 14.69 -1.50
N VAL A 49 -7.82 14.43 -1.90
CA VAL A 49 -7.35 14.61 -3.29
C VAL A 49 -7.99 13.57 -4.21
N MET A 50 -8.07 12.32 -3.76
CA MET A 50 -8.56 11.20 -4.57
C MET A 50 -10.08 11.22 -4.78
N ILE A 51 -10.84 11.86 -3.88
CA ILE A 51 -12.30 12.02 -4.02
C ILE A 51 -12.68 12.80 -5.29
N TRP A 52 -11.82 13.68 -5.80
CA TRP A 52 -12.09 14.38 -7.07
C TRP A 52 -11.91 13.49 -8.31
N ARG A 53 -11.26 12.33 -8.18
CA ARG A 53 -11.03 11.35 -9.26
C ARG A 53 -11.23 9.92 -8.74
N PRO A 54 -12.44 9.57 -8.27
CA PRO A 54 -12.68 8.29 -7.63
C PRO A 54 -12.50 7.15 -8.63
N GLY A 55 -11.78 6.10 -8.22
CA GLY A 55 -11.50 4.94 -9.06
C GLY A 55 -10.40 5.14 -10.10
N ASN A 56 -9.73 6.31 -10.13
CA ASN A 56 -8.64 6.55 -11.04
C ASN A 56 -7.35 5.88 -10.51
N VAL A 57 -6.79 4.95 -11.29
CA VAL A 57 -5.57 4.20 -10.95
C VAL A 57 -4.33 5.08 -10.81
N GLU A 58 -4.30 6.25 -11.45
CA GLU A 58 -3.18 7.19 -11.32
C GLU A 58 -3.06 7.77 -9.90
N ASN A 59 -4.13 7.70 -9.09
CA ASN A 59 -4.08 8.06 -7.68
C ASN A 59 -3.03 7.22 -6.91
N LEU A 60 -2.75 5.99 -7.37
CA LEU A 60 -1.70 5.14 -6.79
C LEU A 60 -0.31 5.74 -6.93
N ILE A 61 -0.07 6.57 -7.95
CA ILE A 61 1.21 7.27 -8.12
C ILE A 61 1.42 8.27 -6.98
N ILE A 62 0.35 9.00 -6.60
CA ILE A 62 0.40 9.98 -5.49
C ILE A 62 0.67 9.24 -4.18
N ALA A 63 -0.08 8.17 -3.90
CA ALA A 63 0.13 7.33 -2.71
C ALA A 63 1.55 6.74 -2.68
N SER A 64 2.05 6.31 -3.84
CA SER A 64 3.40 5.75 -3.98
C SER A 64 4.46 6.74 -3.52
N TYR A 65 4.46 7.97 -4.02
CA TYR A 65 5.47 8.95 -3.65
C TYR A 65 5.53 9.22 -2.14
N LEU A 66 4.39 9.23 -1.45
CA LEU A 66 4.33 9.41 0.00
C LEU A 66 4.78 8.17 0.78
N CYS A 67 4.44 6.97 0.29
CA CYS A 67 4.71 5.72 0.99
C CYS A 67 6.11 5.12 0.73
N ARG A 68 6.82 5.52 -0.33
CA ARG A 68 8.15 4.96 -0.67
C ARG A 68 9.17 5.08 0.46
N HIS A 69 9.10 6.15 1.25
CA HIS A 69 9.99 6.39 2.40
C HIS A 69 9.86 5.34 3.51
N ILE A 70 8.74 4.61 3.57
CA ILE A 70 8.55 3.50 4.51
C ILE A 70 9.60 2.40 4.24
N SER A 71 9.96 2.14 2.99
CA SER A 71 11.00 1.16 2.66
C SER A 71 12.31 1.49 3.38
N THR A 72 12.71 2.76 3.37
CA THR A 72 13.91 3.23 4.09
C THR A 72 13.77 3.05 5.60
N LEU A 73 12.62 3.37 6.19
CA LEU A 73 12.34 3.17 7.62
C LEU A 73 12.50 1.69 8.04
N LEU A 74 12.06 0.78 7.18
CA LEU A 74 12.17 -0.66 7.44
C LEU A 74 13.57 -1.21 7.15
N GLY A 75 14.41 -0.46 6.43
CA GLY A 75 15.72 -0.91 5.96
C GLY A 75 15.64 -1.83 4.74
N LEU A 76 14.61 -1.65 3.90
CA LEU A 76 14.41 -2.41 2.67
C LEU A 76 15.10 -1.71 1.50
N HIS A 77 15.75 -2.52 0.67
CA HIS A 77 16.37 -2.08 -0.58
C HIS A 77 15.72 -2.84 -1.74
N TRP A 78 15.28 -2.10 -2.76
CA TRP A 78 14.59 -2.65 -3.91
C TRP A 78 15.53 -2.68 -5.12
N GLU A 79 15.60 -3.83 -5.78
CA GLU A 79 16.30 -3.99 -7.06
C GLU A 79 15.26 -4.34 -8.14
N LEU A 80 15.09 -3.46 -9.12
CA LEU A 80 14.20 -3.69 -10.25
C LEU A 80 14.99 -4.20 -11.46
N LYS A 81 14.66 -5.41 -11.91
CA LYS A 81 15.20 -6.02 -13.14
C LYS A 81 14.11 -6.06 -14.22
N GLY A 82 14.49 -5.81 -15.48
CA GLY A 82 13.54 -5.85 -16.60
C GLY A 82 12.56 -4.67 -16.63
N LYS A 83 13.00 -3.47 -16.23
CA LYS A 83 12.19 -2.25 -16.19
C LYS A 83 11.56 -1.93 -17.56
N GLU A 84 12.26 -2.22 -18.63
CA GLU A 84 11.86 -2.05 -20.03
C GLU A 84 10.58 -2.82 -20.41
N TYR A 85 10.23 -3.87 -19.66
CA TYR A 85 8.98 -4.59 -19.87
C TYR A 85 7.77 -3.87 -19.26
N LEU A 86 8.00 -3.02 -18.25
CA LEU A 86 6.97 -2.28 -17.52
C LEU A 86 6.63 -0.91 -18.12
N GLU A 87 7.49 -0.37 -19.00
CA GLU A 87 7.32 0.96 -19.59
C GLU A 87 6.46 0.96 -20.88
N LYS A 88 5.84 -0.16 -21.23
CA LYS A 88 5.08 -0.32 -22.47
C LYS A 88 3.63 0.15 -22.30
N ASP A 89 3.15 1.03 -23.20
CA ASP A 89 1.75 1.49 -23.24
C ASP A 89 0.79 0.46 -23.88
N GLN A 90 0.67 -0.70 -23.23
CA GLN A 90 -0.21 -1.78 -23.63
C GLN A 90 -0.81 -2.47 -22.40
N ALA A 91 -2.00 -3.05 -22.52
CA ALA A 91 -2.62 -3.79 -21.43
C ALA A 91 -1.96 -5.18 -21.24
N TYR A 92 -1.62 -5.53 -20.01
CA TYR A 92 -1.16 -6.87 -19.62
C TYR A 92 -1.57 -7.20 -18.18
N ILE A 93 -1.48 -8.49 -17.84
CA ILE A 93 -1.72 -9.01 -16.49
C ILE A 93 -0.37 -9.28 -15.83
N ILE A 94 -0.16 -8.71 -14.66
CA ILE A 94 1.03 -8.93 -13.84
C ILE A 94 0.71 -10.01 -12.81
N VAL A 95 1.45 -11.11 -12.87
CA VAL A 95 1.35 -12.18 -11.89
C VAL A 95 2.53 -12.05 -10.93
N ALA A 96 2.23 -11.64 -9.70
CA ALA A 96 3.22 -11.53 -8.62
C ALA A 96 2.93 -12.57 -7.54
N ASN A 97 4.00 -13.19 -7.02
CA ASN A 97 3.89 -13.95 -5.77
C ASN A 97 3.54 -12.99 -4.64
N HIS A 98 2.56 -13.35 -3.81
CA HIS A 98 2.18 -12.55 -2.64
C HIS A 98 2.62 -13.26 -1.36
N GLN A 99 3.74 -12.80 -0.79
CA GLN A 99 4.34 -13.39 0.40
C GLN A 99 3.91 -12.66 1.67
N SER A 100 3.73 -11.33 1.60
CA SER A 100 3.42 -10.54 2.79
C SER A 100 2.77 -9.20 2.47
N SER A 101 2.33 -8.50 3.52
CA SER A 101 1.88 -7.11 3.37
C SER A 101 2.99 -6.16 2.90
N LEU A 102 4.27 -6.52 3.02
CA LEU A 102 5.39 -5.68 2.57
C LEU A 102 5.49 -5.60 1.04
N ASP A 103 4.86 -6.51 0.31
CA ASP A 103 4.89 -6.55 -1.15
C ASP A 103 4.34 -5.23 -1.75
N ILE A 104 3.41 -4.57 -1.06
CA ILE A 104 2.88 -3.26 -1.46
C ILE A 104 3.95 -2.16 -1.49
N LEU A 105 5.00 -2.27 -0.67
CA LEU A 105 6.10 -1.31 -0.66
C LEU A 105 6.93 -1.43 -1.94
N GLY A 106 7.11 -2.65 -2.45
CA GLY A 106 7.69 -2.88 -3.78
C GLY A 106 6.78 -2.32 -4.87
N MET A 107 5.45 -2.48 -4.73
CA MET A 107 4.47 -1.87 -5.64
C MET A 107 4.60 -0.34 -5.71
N PHE A 108 4.82 0.34 -4.57
CA PHE A 108 5.04 1.79 -4.53
C PHE A 108 6.30 2.25 -5.30
N GLU A 109 7.31 1.39 -5.45
CA GLU A 109 8.47 1.71 -6.29
C GLU A 109 8.16 1.57 -7.79
N ILE A 110 7.29 0.62 -8.18
CA ILE A 110 7.01 0.30 -9.59
C ILE A 110 5.78 1.00 -10.17
N TRP A 111 4.81 1.41 -9.36
CA TRP A 111 3.60 2.13 -9.83
C TRP A 111 3.92 3.40 -10.63
N PRO A 112 4.88 4.26 -10.24
CA PRO A 112 5.25 5.42 -11.06
C PRO A 112 5.82 5.06 -12.44
N ILE A 113 6.39 3.86 -12.59
CA ILE A 113 6.94 3.35 -13.86
C ILE A 113 5.79 2.86 -14.75
N MET A 114 4.90 2.05 -14.17
CA MET A 114 3.75 1.45 -14.83
C MET A 114 2.64 2.46 -15.17
N LYS A 115 2.50 3.51 -14.36
CA LYS A 115 1.51 4.61 -14.41
C LYS A 115 0.06 4.17 -14.25
N LYS A 116 -0.42 3.27 -15.10
CA LYS A 116 -1.79 2.77 -15.13
C LYS A 116 -1.84 1.33 -14.68
N CYS A 117 -1.73 1.06 -13.40
CA CYS A 117 -1.82 -0.31 -12.87
C CYS A 117 -2.77 -0.33 -11.68
N THR A 118 -3.79 -1.18 -11.76
CA THR A 118 -4.62 -1.55 -10.60
C THR A 118 -4.12 -2.87 -10.02
N VAL A 119 -4.68 -3.28 -8.88
CA VAL A 119 -4.35 -4.51 -8.17
C VAL A 119 -5.63 -5.17 -7.68
N VAL A 120 -5.65 -6.50 -7.72
CA VAL A 120 -6.73 -7.32 -7.16
C VAL A 120 -6.45 -7.62 -5.67
N ALA A 121 -7.26 -7.05 -4.79
CA ALA A 121 -7.17 -7.17 -3.34
C ALA A 121 -8.25 -8.09 -2.76
N LYS A 122 -8.02 -8.59 -1.55
CA LYS A 122 -9.01 -9.34 -0.76
C LYS A 122 -10.15 -8.42 -0.31
N LYS A 123 -11.41 -8.86 -0.43
CA LYS A 123 -12.60 -8.08 -0.05
C LYS A 123 -12.54 -7.54 1.39
N GLU A 124 -11.96 -8.29 2.31
CA GLU A 124 -11.81 -7.89 3.71
C GLU A 124 -10.97 -6.62 3.88
N LEU A 125 -9.98 -6.40 2.99
CA LEU A 125 -9.14 -5.20 3.03
C LEU A 125 -9.92 -3.91 2.74
N PHE A 126 -11.05 -4.00 2.03
CA PHE A 126 -11.92 -2.85 1.83
C PHE A 126 -12.44 -2.30 3.17
N TYR A 127 -12.65 -3.17 4.16
CA TYR A 127 -13.18 -2.79 5.47
C TYR A 127 -12.09 -2.34 6.47
N ALA A 128 -10.81 -2.43 6.11
CA ALA A 128 -9.71 -1.89 6.90
C ALA A 128 -9.60 -0.37 6.70
N TRP A 129 -10.54 0.39 7.27
CA TRP A 129 -10.59 1.85 7.12
C TRP A 129 -9.53 2.52 7.99
N PRO A 130 -8.89 3.59 7.52
CA PRO A 130 -9.16 4.37 6.29
C PRO A 130 -8.57 3.79 5.00
N PHE A 131 -7.64 2.82 5.08
CA PHE A 131 -6.91 2.28 3.94
C PHE A 131 -7.82 1.72 2.85
N GLY A 132 -8.80 0.89 3.21
CA GLY A 132 -9.68 0.24 2.24
C GLY A 132 -10.45 1.20 1.34
N LEU A 133 -10.92 2.33 1.91
CA LEU A 133 -11.59 3.38 1.15
C LEU A 133 -10.62 4.13 0.22
N ALA A 134 -9.43 4.49 0.70
CA ALA A 134 -8.42 5.14 -0.12
C ALA A 134 -7.96 4.23 -1.29
N ALA A 135 -7.77 2.94 -1.01
CA ALA A 135 -7.48 1.92 -2.01
C ALA A 135 -8.59 1.79 -3.07
N TRP A 136 -9.86 1.83 -2.66
CA TRP A 136 -10.98 1.85 -3.59
C TRP A 136 -11.01 3.11 -4.46
N LEU A 137 -10.75 4.29 -3.88
CA LEU A 137 -10.61 5.54 -4.64
C LEU A 137 -9.41 5.51 -5.61
N CYS A 138 -8.42 4.67 -5.33
CA CYS A 138 -7.30 4.37 -6.22
C CYS A 138 -7.63 3.34 -7.33
N GLY A 139 -8.87 2.85 -7.41
CA GLY A 139 -9.28 1.90 -8.45
C GLY A 139 -8.90 0.45 -8.18
N LEU A 140 -8.54 0.07 -6.94
CA LEU A 140 -8.28 -1.33 -6.59
C LEU A 140 -9.56 -2.17 -6.71
N ILE A 141 -9.39 -3.41 -7.19
CA ILE A 141 -10.49 -4.35 -7.38
C ILE A 141 -10.52 -5.31 -6.20
N PHE A 142 -11.60 -5.29 -5.44
CA PHE A 142 -11.77 -6.15 -4.28
C PHE A 142 -12.56 -7.41 -4.65
N ILE A 143 -11.99 -8.59 -4.38
CA ILE A 143 -12.60 -9.89 -4.68
C ILE A 143 -12.84 -10.73 -3.43
N ASP A 144 -13.95 -11.46 -3.45
CA ASP A 144 -14.25 -12.48 -2.46
C ASP A 144 -13.56 -13.79 -2.84
N ARG A 145 -12.47 -14.13 -2.16
CA ARG A 145 -11.68 -15.33 -2.49
C ARG A 145 -12.34 -16.63 -2.01
N LEU A 146 -13.36 -16.56 -1.15
CA LEU A 146 -14.10 -17.73 -0.70
C LEU A 146 -15.11 -18.22 -1.76
N ASN A 147 -15.49 -17.34 -2.68
CA ASN A 147 -16.36 -17.67 -3.80
C ASN A 147 -15.62 -17.47 -5.14
N SER A 148 -15.00 -18.55 -5.62
CA SER A 148 -14.17 -18.57 -6.83
C SER A 148 -14.91 -18.08 -8.07
N ASP A 149 -16.20 -18.37 -8.20
CA ASP A 149 -16.99 -17.97 -9.36
C ASP A 149 -17.17 -16.45 -9.40
N THR A 150 -17.53 -15.85 -8.26
CA THR A 150 -17.65 -14.39 -8.15
C THR A 150 -16.31 -13.67 -8.34
N ALA A 151 -15.22 -14.23 -7.80
CA ALA A 151 -13.87 -13.69 -8.01
C ALA A 151 -13.48 -13.72 -9.50
N ARG A 152 -13.74 -14.84 -10.18
CA ARG A 152 -13.44 -14.99 -11.61
C ARG A 152 -14.26 -14.03 -12.46
N GLN A 153 -15.54 -13.85 -12.15
CA GLN A 153 -16.39 -12.87 -12.83
C GLN A 153 -15.89 -11.43 -12.62
N ALA A 154 -15.53 -11.06 -11.39
CA ALA A 154 -15.00 -9.72 -11.09
C ALA A 154 -13.70 -9.44 -11.86
N ILE A 155 -12.78 -10.41 -11.91
CA ILE A 155 -11.54 -10.29 -12.69
C ILE A 155 -11.85 -10.18 -14.19
N ASN A 156 -12.74 -11.01 -14.74
CA ASN A 156 -13.09 -10.97 -16.15
C ASN A 156 -13.72 -9.62 -16.55
N ASN A 157 -14.62 -9.10 -15.71
CA ASN A 157 -15.25 -7.80 -15.94
C ASN A 157 -14.22 -6.67 -15.90
N ALA A 158 -13.29 -6.73 -14.93
CA ALA A 158 -12.18 -5.79 -14.85
C ALA A 158 -11.30 -5.86 -16.10
N VAL A 159 -10.88 -7.06 -16.54
CA VAL A 159 -10.04 -7.22 -17.74
C VAL A 159 -10.71 -6.61 -18.99
N VAL A 160 -12.03 -6.79 -19.15
CA VAL A 160 -12.77 -6.18 -20.28
C VAL A 160 -12.71 -4.65 -20.21
N GLN A 161 -12.91 -4.07 -19.04
CA GLN A 161 -12.87 -2.62 -18.84
C GLN A 161 -11.45 -2.05 -19.06
N LEU A 162 -10.46 -2.67 -18.42
CA LEU A 162 -9.06 -2.22 -18.43
C LEU A 162 -8.42 -2.31 -19.81
N LYS A 163 -8.90 -3.22 -20.68
CA LYS A 163 -8.42 -3.34 -22.08
C LYS A 163 -8.69 -2.07 -22.89
N ASN A 164 -9.83 -1.41 -22.67
CA ASN A 164 -10.16 -0.16 -23.35
C ASN A 164 -9.33 1.02 -22.82
N ASP A 165 -9.04 1.01 -21.52
CA ASP A 165 -8.33 2.11 -20.84
C ASP A 165 -6.79 1.94 -20.85
N LYS A 166 -6.30 0.83 -21.42
CA LYS A 166 -4.90 0.36 -21.39
C LYS A 166 -4.32 0.35 -19.98
N VAL A 167 -5.09 -0.18 -19.03
CA VAL A 167 -4.67 -0.31 -17.63
C VAL A 167 -4.17 -1.72 -17.38
N LEU A 168 -3.11 -1.82 -16.60
CA LEU A 168 -2.47 -3.05 -16.16
C LEU A 168 -3.20 -3.60 -14.93
N LEU A 169 -3.32 -4.91 -14.86
CA LEU A 169 -3.99 -5.63 -13.76
C LEU A 169 -3.01 -6.47 -12.95
#